data_AF-A0A9N9TIU0-F1
#
_entry.id   AF-A0A9N9TIU0-F1
#
_cell.length_a   1.000
_cell.length_b   1.000
_cell.length_c   1.000
_cell.angle_alpha   90.00
_cell.angle_beta   90.00
_cell.angle_gamma   90.00
#
_symmetry.space_group_name_H-M   'P 1'
#
loop_
_entity.id
_entity.type
_entity.pdbx_description
1 polymer ?
#
loop_
_entity_poly.entity_id
_entity_poly.type
_entity_poly.pdbx_seq_one_letter_code
_entity_poly.pdbx_strand_id
1 'polypeptide(L)'
;MVTLLEVLLSFCICCTLVNPYSIGVVDRLIQLVDKAQGFNLLAPENNHDKDFTRGLFAVNEFDRGRDPPFLIEPPGFNYTIENRLGQWILYSHSSFDYEKDPRSYVIRVGFGYGEWKILKLLIQNIDDEPPALVCPDNITMVENLSYDVNNSSAICWLSDPDGFLNQTTFKLTGTYSDNFEMKLPVKYDEFAQTTEAIITKKAFESDGDVYLTIQAKDGAGHSTVPKAKIDVKIKIIKDTK
;
A
#
# COMPACT_ATOMS: atom_id res chain seq x y z
N MET A 1 30.06 17.17 -10.42
CA MET A 1 29.44 17.61 -11.69
C MET A 1 29.04 16.33 -12.42
N VAL A 2 27.84 15.83 -12.13
CA VAL A 2 27.34 14.54 -12.64
C VAL A 2 26.49 14.84 -13.85
N THR A 3 26.92 14.33 -15.00
CA THR A 3 26.27 14.50 -16.30
C THR A 3 25.00 13.67 -16.37
N LEU A 4 23.90 14.36 -16.69
CA LEU A 4 22.58 13.84 -17.00
C LEU A 4 22.63 13.17 -18.39
N LEU A 5 22.66 11.84 -18.46
CA LEU A 5 22.45 11.12 -19.73
C LEU A 5 21.86 9.73 -19.45
N GLU A 6 20.90 9.36 -20.31
CA GLU A 6 20.29 8.03 -20.49
C GLU A 6 18.99 7.71 -19.74
N VAL A 7 17.90 8.28 -20.25
CA VAL A 7 16.61 7.58 -20.35
C VAL A 7 16.13 7.69 -21.80
N LEU A 8 16.66 6.83 -22.67
CA LEU A 8 16.07 6.56 -23.98
C LEU A 8 14.88 5.62 -23.78
N LEU A 9 13.66 6.16 -23.85
CA LEU A 9 12.43 5.37 -23.97
C LEU A 9 12.39 4.74 -25.37
N SER A 10 12.37 3.41 -25.42
CA SER A 10 12.18 2.64 -26.65
C SER A 10 10.70 2.64 -27.03
N PHE A 11 10.29 3.51 -27.96
CA PHE A 11 8.98 3.44 -28.61
C PHE A 11 9.06 2.50 -29.82
N CYS A 12 8.39 1.35 -29.75
CA CYS A 12 8.16 0.49 -30.90
C CYS A 12 6.95 1.03 -31.68
N ILE A 13 7.21 1.75 -32.79
CA ILE A 13 6.17 2.30 -33.66
C ILE A 13 5.87 1.25 -34.74
N CYS A 14 4.77 0.52 -34.58
CA CYS A 14 4.18 -0.25 -35.67
C CYS A 14 3.15 0.65 -36.39
N CYS A 15 3.35 0.87 -37.69
CA CYS A 15 2.53 1.77 -38.51
C CYS A 15 1.07 1.31 -38.61
N THR A 16 0.20 1.87 -37.78
CA THR A 16 -1.24 1.98 -38.01
C THR A 16 -1.64 3.44 -37.87
N LEU A 17 -2.48 3.91 -38.81
CA LEU A 17 -3.08 5.26 -38.91
C LEU A 17 -2.98 6.08 -37.61
N VAL A 18 -2.00 6.98 -37.56
CA VAL A 18 -1.67 7.77 -36.37
C VAL A 18 -2.78 8.77 -36.14
N ASN A 19 -3.61 8.51 -35.12
CA ASN A 19 -4.50 9.51 -34.56
C ASN A 19 -3.58 10.62 -34.00
N PRO A 20 -3.64 11.87 -34.50
CA PRO A 20 -2.65 12.92 -34.19
C PRO A 20 -2.60 13.29 -32.69
N TYR A 21 -3.64 12.91 -31.93
CA TYR A 21 -3.70 13.15 -30.49
C TYR A 21 -3.28 11.90 -29.71
N SER A 22 -1.97 11.76 -29.46
CA SER A 22 -1.44 10.69 -28.62
C SER A 22 -1.13 11.18 -27.21
N ILE A 23 -1.46 10.37 -26.21
CA ILE A 23 -1.01 10.54 -24.83
C ILE A 23 0.03 9.47 -24.53
N GLY A 24 1.16 9.88 -23.96
CA GLY A 24 2.24 8.98 -23.53
C GLY A 24 2.53 9.13 -22.04
N VAL A 25 3.09 8.10 -21.42
CA VAL A 25 3.59 8.20 -20.04
C VAL A 25 5.02 8.72 -20.04
N VAL A 26 5.35 9.55 -19.05
CA VAL A 26 6.71 10.10 -18.88
C VAL A 26 7.49 9.34 -17.81
N ASP A 27 6.83 8.94 -16.72
CA ASP A 27 7.43 8.14 -15.66
C ASP A 27 7.30 6.63 -15.92
N ARG A 28 8.37 5.88 -15.68
CA ARG A 28 8.38 4.41 -15.82
C ARG A 28 7.52 3.71 -14.77
N LEU A 29 7.26 4.35 -13.65
CA LEU A 29 6.39 3.84 -12.59
C LEU A 29 4.91 4.06 -12.89
N ILE A 30 4.58 4.80 -13.95
CA ILE A 30 3.21 5.04 -14.36
C ILE A 30 2.85 4.13 -15.52
N GLN A 31 1.63 3.59 -15.50
CA GLN A 31 1.12 2.72 -16.55
C GLN A 31 -0.10 3.34 -17.22
N LEU A 32 -0.07 3.45 -18.55
CA LEU A 32 -1.22 3.87 -19.36
C LEU A 32 -2.00 2.64 -19.81
N VAL A 33 -3.26 2.56 -19.43
CA VAL A 33 -4.17 1.49 -19.86
C VAL A 33 -5.27 2.10 -20.71
N ASP A 34 -5.26 1.77 -22.00
CA ASP A 34 -6.30 2.19 -22.94
C ASP A 34 -7.62 1.44 -22.66
N LYS A 35 -8.72 2.18 -22.61
CA LYS A 35 -10.08 1.66 -22.45
C LYS A 35 -10.99 2.34 -23.45
N ALA A 36 -12.07 1.63 -23.81
CA ALA A 36 -13.08 2.11 -24.75
C ALA A 36 -13.69 3.49 -24.43
N GLN A 37 -13.51 4.01 -23.21
CA GLN A 37 -14.06 5.29 -22.73
C GLN A 37 -13.01 6.28 -22.22
N GLY A 38 -11.71 6.03 -22.41
CA GLY A 38 -10.64 6.91 -21.97
C GLY A 38 -9.38 6.16 -21.51
N PHE A 39 -8.45 6.89 -20.90
CA PHE A 39 -7.19 6.32 -20.44
C PHE A 39 -7.12 6.23 -18.92
N ASN A 40 -6.70 5.09 -18.39
CA ASN A 40 -6.31 5.00 -16.99
C ASN A 40 -4.79 5.22 -16.87
N LEU A 41 -4.38 6.10 -15.96
CA LEU A 41 -3.01 6.25 -15.51
C LEU A 41 -2.91 5.60 -14.13
N LEU A 42 -2.11 4.55 -13.99
CA LEU A 42 -1.83 3.95 -12.68
C LEU A 42 -0.55 4.58 -12.14
N ALA A 43 -0.57 5.10 -10.93
CA ALA A 43 0.62 5.60 -10.24
C ALA A 43 0.66 5.01 -8.82
N PRO A 44 1.78 4.47 -8.33
CA PRO A 44 1.90 4.15 -6.91
C PRO A 44 1.76 5.43 -6.10
N GLU A 45 1.28 5.30 -4.87
CA GLU A 45 1.40 6.37 -3.90
C GLU A 45 2.87 6.76 -3.66
N ASN A 46 3.10 7.92 -3.07
CA ASN A 46 4.44 8.50 -2.94
C ASN A 46 4.61 9.42 -1.73
N ASN A 47 3.71 9.36 -0.76
CA ASN A 47 3.80 10.05 0.55
C ASN A 47 5.10 9.76 1.33
N HIS A 48 5.76 8.62 1.08
CA HIS A 48 7.08 8.27 1.64
C HIS A 48 8.28 8.88 0.89
N ASP A 49 8.09 9.36 -0.34
CA ASP A 49 9.15 10.01 -1.12
C ASP A 49 9.46 11.41 -0.53
N LYS A 50 10.73 11.86 -0.59
CA LYS A 50 11.10 13.21 -0.11
C LYS A 50 10.88 14.31 -1.15
N ASP A 51 10.77 13.93 -2.43
CA ASP A 51 10.64 14.83 -3.57
C ASP A 51 9.43 14.41 -4.42
N PHE A 52 8.30 15.11 -4.27
CA PHE A 52 7.03 14.71 -4.88
C PHE A 52 6.84 15.21 -6.33
N THR A 53 7.86 15.83 -6.95
CA THR A 53 7.70 16.33 -8.31
C THR A 53 7.84 15.19 -9.32
N ARG A 54 6.72 14.75 -9.89
CA ARG A 54 6.68 13.60 -10.81
C ARG A 54 5.94 13.94 -12.10
N GLY A 55 6.57 13.68 -13.25
CA GLY A 55 5.94 13.83 -14.56
C GLY A 55 4.95 12.71 -14.81
N LEU A 56 3.65 13.00 -14.85
CA LEU A 56 2.63 11.98 -14.94
C LEU A 56 2.44 11.45 -16.36
N PHE A 57 2.17 12.35 -17.30
CA PHE A 57 1.94 12.01 -18.70
C PHE A 57 2.31 13.20 -19.59
N ALA A 58 2.54 12.90 -20.87
CA ALA A 58 2.81 13.85 -21.93
C ALA A 58 1.66 13.82 -22.95
N VAL A 59 1.30 15.00 -23.41
CA VAL A 59 0.37 15.22 -24.51
C VAL A 59 1.16 15.71 -25.71
N ASN A 60 1.07 14.98 -26.82
CA ASN A 60 1.70 15.36 -28.08
C ASN A 60 0.75 16.21 -28.94
N GLU A 61 1.35 16.99 -29.85
CA GLU A 61 0.65 17.64 -30.98
C GLU A 61 -0.55 18.52 -30.58
N PHE A 62 -0.39 19.30 -29.51
CA PHE A 62 -1.30 20.41 -29.24
C PHE A 62 -0.99 21.60 -30.16
N ASP A 63 -2.01 22.38 -30.52
CA ASP A 63 -1.87 23.53 -31.42
C ASP A 63 -0.77 24.48 -30.92
N ARG A 64 0.23 24.72 -31.77
CA ARG A 64 1.49 25.35 -31.36
C ARG A 64 1.24 26.80 -30.98
N GLY A 65 1.18 27.09 -29.67
CA GLY A 65 1.12 28.46 -29.14
C GLY A 65 0.05 28.75 -28.09
N ARG A 66 -0.69 27.74 -27.63
CA ARG A 66 -1.53 27.85 -26.44
C ARG A 66 -1.30 26.70 -25.48
N ASP A 67 -1.43 26.98 -24.20
CA ASP A 67 -1.44 25.94 -23.17
C ASP A 67 -2.75 25.14 -23.32
N PRO A 68 -2.72 23.80 -23.24
CA PRO A 68 -3.96 23.04 -23.22
C PRO A 68 -4.74 23.38 -21.95
N PRO A 69 -6.08 23.51 -22.00
CA PRO A 69 -6.85 23.66 -20.79
C PRO A 69 -6.94 22.31 -20.07
N PHE A 70 -6.67 22.31 -18.77
CA PHE A 70 -6.79 21.15 -17.89
C PHE A 70 -7.85 21.40 -16.83
N LEU A 71 -8.67 20.39 -16.58
CA LEU A 71 -9.58 20.34 -15.44
C LEU A 71 -9.29 19.07 -14.67
N ILE A 72 -9.03 19.20 -13.37
CA ILE A 72 -8.70 18.08 -12.49
C ILE A 72 -9.71 18.04 -11.34
N GLU A 73 -10.29 16.86 -11.12
CA GLU A 73 -11.26 16.59 -10.07
C GLU A 73 -10.77 15.42 -9.20
N PRO A 74 -10.85 15.50 -7.86
CA PRO A 74 -11.31 16.65 -7.06
C PRO A 74 -10.36 17.87 -7.15
N PRO A 75 -10.85 19.08 -6.82
CA PRO A 75 -10.02 20.28 -6.78
C PRO A 75 -8.95 20.16 -5.67
N GLY A 76 -7.82 20.85 -5.85
CA GLY A 76 -6.71 20.86 -4.88
C GLY A 76 -5.49 20.03 -5.30
N PHE A 77 -5.55 19.35 -6.44
CA PHE A 77 -4.39 18.71 -7.05
C PHE A 77 -3.33 19.77 -7.42
N ASN A 78 -2.12 19.66 -6.87
CA ASN A 78 -1.03 20.59 -7.13
C ASN A 78 -0.22 20.10 -8.34
N TYR A 79 -0.18 20.91 -9.41
CA TYR A 79 0.48 20.53 -10.64
C TYR A 79 1.05 21.74 -11.39
N THR A 80 2.02 21.44 -12.26
CA THR A 80 2.46 22.36 -13.31
C THR A 80 2.40 21.65 -14.66
N ILE A 81 2.43 22.47 -15.71
CA ILE A 81 2.46 21.97 -17.08
C ILE A 81 3.60 22.66 -17.78
N GLU A 82 4.49 21.87 -18.37
CA GLU A 82 5.66 22.38 -19.06
C GLU A 82 5.66 21.92 -20.51
N ASN A 83 6.00 22.83 -21.42
CA ASN A 83 6.31 22.45 -22.79
C ASN A 83 7.78 22.05 -22.89
N ARG A 84 8.05 20.79 -23.23
CA ARG A 84 9.40 20.29 -23.50
C ARG A 84 9.44 19.72 -24.90
N LEU A 85 10.21 20.38 -25.78
CA LEU A 85 10.41 19.94 -27.17
C LEU A 85 9.10 19.71 -27.94
N GLY A 86 8.05 20.52 -27.67
CA GLY A 86 6.75 20.40 -28.32
C GLY A 86 5.79 19.41 -27.67
N GLN A 87 6.16 18.82 -26.53
CA GLN A 87 5.31 17.96 -25.71
C GLN A 87 4.87 18.71 -24.46
N TRP A 88 3.58 18.69 -24.15
CA TRP A 88 3.06 19.24 -22.89
C TRP A 88 3.07 18.16 -21.84
N ILE A 89 3.91 18.32 -20.82
CA ILE A 89 4.06 17.35 -19.72
C ILE A 89 3.37 17.91 -18.50
N LEU A 90 2.48 17.13 -17.90
CA LEU A 90 1.87 17.44 -16.61
C LEU A 90 2.73 16.87 -15.50
N TYR A 91 3.25 17.74 -14.64
CA TYR A 91 3.98 17.39 -13.42
C TYR A 91 3.07 17.53 -12.21
N SER A 92 2.95 16.48 -11.41
CA SER A 92 2.36 16.61 -10.08
C SER A 92 3.42 17.10 -9.10
N HIS A 93 3.00 17.94 -8.15
CA HIS A 93 3.77 18.35 -6.97
C HIS A 93 3.07 17.92 -5.68
N SER A 94 2.03 17.08 -5.79
CA SER A 94 1.31 16.51 -4.66
C SER A 94 1.98 15.20 -4.25
N SER A 95 2.04 14.98 -2.94
CA SER A 95 2.10 13.62 -2.41
C SER A 95 0.74 12.95 -2.58
N PHE A 96 0.74 11.64 -2.77
CA PHE A 96 -0.42 10.77 -2.77
C PHE A 96 -0.21 9.77 -1.62
N ASP A 97 -1.20 9.69 -0.75
CA ASP A 97 -1.29 8.75 0.37
C ASP A 97 -2.59 7.94 0.17
N TYR A 98 -2.50 6.65 -0.14
CA TYR A 98 -3.66 5.83 -0.55
C TYR A 98 -4.70 5.70 0.59
N GLU A 99 -4.24 5.79 1.83
CA GLU A 99 -5.01 5.69 3.07
C GLU A 99 -5.74 7.00 3.37
N LYS A 100 -5.13 8.16 3.05
CA LYS A 100 -5.62 9.49 3.49
C LYS A 100 -6.18 10.36 2.37
N ASP A 101 -5.71 10.20 1.14
CA ASP A 101 -6.04 11.05 -0.01
C ASP A 101 -7.07 10.42 -0.97
N PRO A 102 -7.62 11.21 -1.92
CA PRO A 102 -8.41 10.66 -3.00
C PRO A 102 -7.65 9.61 -3.82
N ARG A 103 -8.14 8.37 -3.82
CA ARG A 103 -7.55 7.24 -4.58
C ARG A 103 -7.65 7.37 -6.11
N SER A 104 -8.33 8.40 -6.60
CA SER A 104 -8.38 8.68 -8.02
C SER A 104 -8.66 10.14 -8.34
N TYR A 105 -8.11 10.59 -9.46
CA TYR A 105 -8.37 11.90 -10.04
C TYR A 105 -8.86 11.75 -11.48
N VAL A 106 -9.84 12.56 -11.85
CA VAL A 106 -10.30 12.69 -13.23
C VAL A 106 -9.63 13.92 -13.83
N ILE A 107 -8.86 13.72 -14.89
CA ILE A 107 -8.12 14.75 -15.60
C ILE A 107 -8.74 14.89 -16.99
N ARG A 108 -9.30 16.06 -17.27
CA ARG A 108 -9.82 16.40 -18.60
C ARG A 108 -8.81 17.30 -19.28
N VAL A 109 -8.37 16.88 -20.45
CA VAL A 109 -7.44 17.64 -21.30
C VAL A 109 -8.21 18.11 -22.51
N GLY A 110 -8.30 19.42 -22.71
CA GLY A 110 -8.91 19.97 -23.91
C GLY A 110 -7.94 19.85 -25.08
N PHE A 111 -8.43 19.32 -26.18
CA PHE A 111 -7.83 19.40 -27.52
C PHE A 111 -8.74 20.38 -28.29
N GLY A 112 -8.19 21.28 -29.11
CA GLY A 112 -8.96 22.40 -29.69
C GLY A 112 -10.35 22.04 -30.26
N TYR A 113 -11.20 23.05 -30.49
CA TYR A 113 -12.57 22.86 -31.01
C TYR A 113 -13.57 22.19 -30.05
N GLY A 114 -13.31 22.27 -28.74
CA GLY A 114 -14.24 21.77 -27.71
C GLY A 114 -14.13 20.27 -27.46
N GLU A 115 -13.14 19.59 -28.03
CA GLU A 115 -12.87 18.19 -27.75
C GLU A 115 -12.15 18.03 -26.40
N TRP A 116 -12.58 17.06 -25.60
CA TRP A 116 -11.93 16.74 -24.34
C TRP A 116 -11.55 15.26 -24.33
N LYS A 117 -10.33 14.96 -23.89
CA LYS A 117 -9.93 13.61 -23.51
C LYS A 117 -10.01 13.49 -21.99
N ILE A 118 -10.53 12.37 -21.53
CA ILE A 118 -10.65 12.06 -20.11
C ILE A 118 -9.58 11.02 -19.77
N LEU A 119 -8.75 11.37 -18.79
CA LEU A 119 -7.83 10.46 -18.13
C LEU A 119 -8.29 10.25 -16.70
N LYS A 120 -8.11 9.04 -16.19
CA LYS A 120 -8.31 8.72 -14.79
C LYS A 120 -6.98 8.33 -14.18
N LEU A 121 -6.42 9.18 -13.33
CA LEU A 121 -5.30 8.82 -12.48
C LEU A 121 -5.83 7.97 -11.33
N LEU A 122 -5.29 6.76 -11.17
CA LEU A 122 -5.61 5.82 -10.09
C LEU A 122 -4.35 5.67 -9.25
N ILE A 123 -4.48 5.96 -7.96
CA ILE A 123 -3.40 5.75 -6.99
C ILE A 123 -3.41 4.26 -6.63
N GLN A 124 -2.27 3.62 -6.74
CA GLN A 124 -2.08 2.23 -6.36
C GLN A 124 -1.50 2.18 -4.96
N ASN A 125 -2.15 1.38 -4.12
CA ASN A 125 -1.65 1.09 -2.79
C ASN A 125 -0.31 0.36 -2.85
N ILE A 126 0.60 0.71 -1.96
CA ILE A 126 1.81 -0.07 -1.69
C ILE A 126 1.86 -0.43 -0.21
N ASP A 127 2.75 -1.34 0.16
CA ASP A 127 2.98 -1.70 1.57
C ASP A 127 4.05 -0.73 2.10
N ASP A 128 3.63 0.37 2.73
CA ASP A 128 4.49 1.43 3.28
C ASP A 128 4.11 1.94 4.68
N GLU A 129 2.95 1.57 5.22
CA GLU A 129 2.58 1.82 6.61
C GLU A 129 2.84 0.58 7.48
N PRO A 130 3.50 0.72 8.64
CA PRO A 130 3.76 -0.43 9.50
C PRO A 130 2.47 -0.98 10.12
N PRO A 131 2.36 -2.30 10.33
CA PRO A 131 1.22 -2.87 11.04
C PRO A 131 1.20 -2.41 12.50
N ALA A 132 0.07 -2.47 13.17
CA ALA A 132 -0.04 -2.29 14.61
C ALA A 132 -0.60 -3.55 15.25
N LEU A 133 -0.07 -3.94 16.40
CA LEU A 133 -0.53 -5.11 17.15
C LEU A 133 -0.88 -4.68 18.57
N VAL A 134 -2.00 -5.15 19.09
CA VAL A 134 -2.46 -4.87 20.45
C VAL A 134 -2.92 -6.18 21.10
N CYS A 135 -2.31 -6.55 22.22
CA CYS A 135 -2.65 -7.76 22.95
C CYS A 135 -3.29 -7.44 24.31
N PRO A 136 -4.16 -8.32 24.84
CA PRO A 136 -4.70 -8.19 26.19
C PRO A 136 -3.60 -8.29 27.26
N ASP A 137 -3.74 -7.51 28.34
CA ASP A 137 -2.77 -7.52 29.44
C ASP A 137 -2.77 -8.81 30.27
N ASN A 138 -3.91 -9.52 30.28
CA ASN A 138 -4.13 -10.68 31.14
C ASN A 138 -4.64 -11.88 30.33
N ILE A 139 -3.71 -12.70 29.85
CA ILE A 139 -4.04 -13.94 29.16
C ILE A 139 -3.94 -15.09 30.16
N THR A 140 -4.95 -15.96 30.20
CA THR A 140 -4.94 -17.18 31.03
C THR A 140 -5.14 -18.40 30.16
N MET A 141 -4.28 -19.40 30.34
CA MET A 141 -4.37 -20.70 29.65
C MET A 141 -4.21 -21.84 30.66
N VAL A 142 -4.79 -22.99 30.37
CA VAL A 142 -4.69 -24.20 31.21
C VAL A 142 -3.47 -25.01 30.76
N GLU A 143 -2.70 -25.53 31.70
CA GLU A 143 -1.62 -26.49 31.42
C GLU A 143 -2.17 -27.75 30.75
N ASN A 144 -1.34 -28.49 30.00
CA ASN A 144 -1.73 -29.72 29.30
C ASN A 144 -2.90 -29.62 28.28
N LEU A 145 -3.57 -28.47 28.18
CA LEU A 145 -4.53 -28.17 27.13
C LEU A 145 -3.82 -27.56 25.92
N SER A 146 -4.14 -28.08 24.74
CA SER A 146 -3.74 -27.48 23.47
C SER A 146 -4.76 -26.43 23.05
N TYR A 147 -4.25 -25.26 22.68
CA TYR A 147 -5.04 -24.16 22.17
C TYR A 147 -4.74 -23.95 20.69
N ASP A 148 -5.78 -23.88 19.88
CA ASP A 148 -5.75 -23.55 18.46
C ASP A 148 -6.55 -22.28 18.17
N VAL A 149 -6.72 -21.95 16.89
CA VAL A 149 -7.45 -20.75 16.45
C VAL A 149 -8.94 -20.76 16.81
N ASN A 150 -9.52 -21.91 17.16
CA ASN A 150 -10.95 -22.04 17.44
C ASN A 150 -11.28 -22.03 18.94
N ASN A 151 -10.33 -22.40 19.80
CA ASN A 151 -10.56 -22.53 21.25
C ASN A 151 -9.69 -21.60 22.11
N SER A 152 -8.75 -20.87 21.51
CA SER A 152 -7.93 -19.90 22.23
C SER A 152 -8.71 -18.61 22.51
N SER A 153 -8.66 -18.15 23.76
CA SER A 153 -9.14 -16.84 24.18
C SER A 153 -8.05 -15.76 24.12
N ALA A 154 -6.82 -16.12 23.74
CA ALA A 154 -5.67 -15.24 23.67
C ALA A 154 -5.63 -14.49 22.32
N ILE A 155 -6.59 -13.57 22.16
CA ILE A 155 -6.81 -12.82 20.93
C ILE A 155 -6.14 -11.46 21.03
N CYS A 156 -5.21 -11.17 20.13
CA CYS A 156 -4.69 -9.83 19.88
C CYS A 156 -5.37 -9.22 18.65
N TRP A 157 -5.36 -7.91 18.54
CA TRP A 157 -5.85 -7.17 17.38
C TRP A 157 -4.67 -6.70 16.54
N LEU A 158 -4.63 -7.13 15.28
CA LEU A 158 -3.67 -6.69 14.28
C LEU A 158 -4.38 -5.70 13.34
N SER A 159 -3.74 -4.58 13.05
CA SER A 159 -4.17 -3.65 12.01
C SER A 159 -3.03 -3.35 11.05
N ASP A 160 -3.36 -3.09 9.81
CA ASP A 160 -2.43 -2.75 8.74
C ASP A 160 -3.20 -1.77 7.83
N PRO A 161 -2.84 -0.47 7.83
CA PRO A 161 -3.55 0.55 7.06
C PRO A 161 -3.62 0.22 5.57
N ASP A 162 -2.59 -0.42 5.04
CA ASP A 162 -2.44 -0.79 3.64
C ASP A 162 -3.28 -2.03 3.30
N GLY A 163 -3.74 -2.75 4.32
CA GLY A 163 -4.58 -3.95 4.15
C GLY A 163 -3.79 -5.19 3.73
N PHE A 164 -2.46 -5.21 3.90
CA PHE A 164 -1.61 -6.37 3.61
C PHE A 164 -1.46 -7.35 4.79
N LEU A 165 -2.51 -7.45 5.63
CA LEU A 165 -2.55 -8.34 6.80
C LEU A 165 -2.17 -9.79 6.47
N ASN A 166 -2.52 -10.27 5.27
CA ASN A 166 -2.22 -11.63 4.82
C ASN A 166 -0.72 -11.96 4.73
N GLN A 167 0.11 -10.94 4.64
CA GLN A 167 1.56 -11.08 4.53
C GLN A 167 2.26 -10.92 5.88
N THR A 168 1.50 -10.64 6.94
CA THR A 168 2.08 -10.47 8.27
C THR A 168 2.66 -11.77 8.81
N THR A 169 3.92 -11.72 9.23
CA THR A 169 4.63 -12.81 9.89
C THR A 169 4.86 -12.51 11.36
N PHE A 170 4.82 -13.54 12.20
CA PHE A 170 5.02 -13.42 13.65
C PHE A 170 6.25 -14.19 14.12
N LYS A 171 7.02 -13.58 15.01
CA LYS A 171 8.10 -14.24 15.75
C LYS A 171 7.87 -14.07 17.24
N LEU A 172 7.82 -15.19 17.96
CA LEU A 172 7.69 -15.24 19.40
C LEU A 172 9.05 -15.58 20.02
N THR A 173 9.42 -14.89 21.09
CA THR A 173 10.62 -15.17 21.87
C THR A 173 10.28 -15.07 23.36
N GLY A 174 10.97 -15.81 24.23
CA GLY A 174 10.73 -15.76 25.67
C GLY A 174 10.78 -17.15 26.29
N THR A 175 10.32 -17.26 27.54
CA THR A 175 10.26 -18.55 28.23
C THR A 175 9.21 -19.44 27.55
N TYR A 176 9.56 -20.68 27.25
CA TYR A 176 8.67 -21.66 26.61
C TYR A 176 8.12 -21.21 25.24
N SER A 177 8.76 -20.25 24.55
CA SER A 177 8.25 -19.71 23.27
C SER A 177 8.00 -20.78 22.21
N ASP A 178 8.74 -21.88 22.22
CA ASP A 178 8.59 -23.00 21.28
C ASP A 178 7.25 -23.73 21.42
N ASN A 179 6.54 -23.51 22.55
CA ASN A 179 5.21 -24.04 22.79
C ASN A 179 4.08 -23.11 22.33
N PHE A 180 4.39 -21.91 21.84
CA PHE A 180 3.42 -20.92 21.40
C PHE A 180 3.61 -20.56 19.93
N GLU A 181 2.51 -20.31 19.23
CA GLU A 181 2.52 -19.79 17.86
C GLU A 181 1.44 -18.72 17.76
N MET A 182 1.67 -17.65 17.00
CA MET A 182 0.62 -16.67 16.68
C MET A 182 0.12 -16.89 15.27
N LYS A 183 -1.20 -16.94 15.09
CA LYS A 183 -1.85 -17.28 13.82
C LYS A 183 -2.97 -16.30 13.50
N LEU A 184 -3.12 -15.99 12.22
CA LEU A 184 -4.33 -15.35 11.71
C LEU A 184 -5.45 -16.41 11.58
N PRO A 185 -6.73 -16.01 11.69
CA PRO A 185 -7.85 -16.90 11.41
C PRO A 185 -7.82 -17.39 9.96
N VAL A 186 -8.35 -18.58 9.70
CA VAL A 186 -8.36 -19.19 8.35
C VAL A 186 -9.22 -18.40 7.35
N LYS A 187 -10.17 -17.61 7.85
CA LYS A 187 -11.02 -16.74 7.05
C LYS A 187 -10.82 -15.31 7.54
N TYR A 188 -10.22 -14.48 6.71
CA TYR A 188 -10.24 -13.03 6.86
C TYR A 188 -10.44 -12.42 5.47
N ASP A 189 -10.99 -11.23 5.45
CA ASP A 189 -11.14 -10.45 4.24
C ASP A 189 -9.75 -9.93 3.83
N GLU A 190 -9.32 -10.23 2.60
CA GLU A 190 -8.02 -9.83 2.06
C GLU A 190 -7.88 -8.32 1.90
N PHE A 191 -9.00 -7.58 2.01
CA PHE A 191 -9.04 -6.12 2.03
C PHE A 191 -9.29 -5.54 3.43
N ALA A 192 -9.37 -6.39 4.46
CA ALA A 192 -9.51 -5.89 5.81
C ALA A 192 -8.23 -5.16 6.25
N GLN A 193 -8.41 -4.01 6.86
CA GLN A 193 -7.33 -3.27 7.53
C GLN A 193 -7.15 -3.72 8.99
N THR A 194 -8.07 -4.54 9.53
CA THR A 194 -7.98 -5.08 10.88
C THR A 194 -8.40 -6.56 10.93
N THR A 195 -7.72 -7.34 11.76
CA THR A 195 -8.06 -8.75 12.02
C THR A 195 -7.62 -9.20 13.40
N GLU A 196 -8.11 -10.36 13.81
CA GLU A 196 -7.65 -11.05 15.00
C GLU A 196 -6.33 -11.78 14.73
N ALA A 197 -5.38 -11.68 15.65
CA ALA A 197 -4.16 -12.49 15.66
C ALA A 197 -4.15 -13.32 16.96
N ILE A 198 -4.25 -14.63 16.82
CA ILE A 198 -4.59 -15.55 17.91
C ILE A 198 -3.31 -16.24 18.38
N ILE A 199 -3.01 -16.14 19.67
CA ILE A 199 -1.95 -16.91 20.30
C ILE A 199 -2.47 -18.32 20.56
N THR A 200 -1.81 -19.29 19.96
CA THR A 200 -2.03 -20.73 20.10
C THR A 200 -0.94 -21.35 20.97
N LYS A 201 -1.25 -22.48 21.60
CA LYS A 201 -0.36 -23.14 22.56
C LYS A 201 -0.41 -24.65 22.38
N LYS A 202 0.76 -25.31 22.34
CA LYS A 202 0.88 -26.77 22.44
C LYS A 202 0.69 -27.20 23.89
N ALA A 203 0.18 -28.41 24.11
CA ALA A 203 0.11 -28.97 25.47
C ALA A 203 1.53 -29.14 26.04
N PHE A 204 1.76 -28.56 27.23
CA PHE A 204 2.96 -28.79 28.03
C PHE A 204 2.62 -28.62 29.52
N GLU A 205 3.44 -29.24 30.36
CA GLU A 205 3.33 -29.23 31.82
C GLU A 205 4.15 -28.06 32.39
N SER A 206 3.46 -27.07 32.94
CA SER A 206 4.04 -25.91 33.61
C SER A 206 2.93 -25.12 34.27
N ASP A 207 3.21 -24.55 35.44
CA ASP A 207 2.34 -23.56 36.09
C ASP A 207 3.07 -22.22 36.25
N GLY A 208 2.30 -21.13 36.36
CA GLY A 208 2.82 -19.80 36.64
C GLY A 208 2.83 -18.85 35.44
N ASP A 209 3.65 -17.80 35.53
CA ASP A 209 3.67 -16.71 34.55
C ASP A 209 4.69 -16.99 33.43
N VAL A 210 4.21 -16.95 32.19
CA VAL A 210 5.01 -17.01 30.97
C VAL A 210 5.08 -15.62 30.35
N TYR A 211 6.28 -15.21 29.99
CA TYR A 211 6.54 -13.93 29.34
C TYR A 211 6.98 -14.16 27.90
N LEU A 212 6.21 -13.65 26.96
CA LEU A 212 6.49 -13.72 25.53
C LEU A 212 6.69 -12.33 24.98
N THR A 213 7.73 -12.15 24.17
CA THR A 213 7.89 -10.99 23.30
C THR A 213 7.49 -11.39 21.89
N ILE A 214 6.53 -10.67 21.33
CA ILE A 214 5.99 -10.87 19.98
C ILE A 214 6.55 -9.78 19.07
N GLN A 215 7.10 -10.18 17.93
CA GLN A 215 7.46 -9.31 16.82
C GLN A 215 6.58 -9.66 15.61
N ALA A 216 5.84 -8.68 15.10
CA ALA A 216 5.10 -8.81 13.85
C ALA A 216 5.74 -7.95 12.76
N LYS A 217 5.70 -8.44 11.52
CA LYS A 217 6.17 -7.75 10.32
C LYS A 217 5.24 -7.98 9.15
N ASP A 218 4.90 -6.96 8.38
CA ASP A 218 4.13 -7.05 7.13
C ASP A 218 4.93 -7.70 5.98
N GLY A 219 4.40 -7.61 4.75
CA GLY A 219 5.00 -8.17 3.54
C GLY A 219 6.25 -7.41 3.06
N ALA A 220 6.28 -6.09 3.24
CA ALA A 220 7.43 -5.23 2.97
C ALA A 220 8.54 -5.32 4.05
N GLY A 221 8.22 -5.93 5.19
CA GLY A 221 9.12 -6.14 6.31
C GLY A 221 9.14 -5.01 7.34
N HIS A 222 8.21 -4.05 7.29
CA HIS A 222 8.07 -3.07 8.36
C HIS A 222 7.64 -3.78 9.64
N SER A 223 8.18 -3.33 10.77
CA SER A 223 7.86 -3.91 12.07
C SER A 223 6.72 -3.15 12.72
N THR A 224 5.97 -3.82 13.59
CA THR A 224 4.79 -3.20 14.19
C THR A 224 5.03 -1.87 14.91
N VAL A 225 4.02 -1.02 14.94
CA VAL A 225 3.94 0.22 15.74
C VAL A 225 2.94 0.09 16.90
N PRO A 226 3.07 0.89 17.98
CA PRO A 226 4.12 1.88 18.25
C PRO A 226 5.45 1.24 18.65
N LYS A 227 5.49 -0.07 18.85
CA LYS A 227 6.70 -0.80 19.22
C LYS A 227 6.92 -1.94 18.24
N ALA A 228 8.16 -2.05 17.75
CA ALA A 228 8.61 -3.18 16.93
C ALA A 228 8.48 -4.54 17.63
N LYS A 229 8.23 -4.54 18.95
CA LYS A 229 8.06 -5.71 19.81
C LYS A 229 7.03 -5.44 20.92
N ILE A 230 6.22 -6.43 21.25
CA ILE A 230 5.19 -6.37 22.28
C ILE A 230 5.42 -7.47 23.30
N ASP A 231 5.47 -7.10 24.57
CA ASP A 231 5.61 -8.06 25.67
C ASP A 231 4.23 -8.44 26.21
N VAL A 232 3.99 -9.75 26.33
CA VAL A 232 2.73 -10.34 26.74
C VAL A 232 2.98 -11.28 27.92
N LYS A 233 2.14 -11.15 28.95
CA LYS A 233 2.14 -12.04 30.11
C LYS A 233 1.00 -13.05 29.99
N ILE A 234 1.33 -14.33 30.02
CA ILE A 234 0.38 -15.44 29.98
C ILE A 234 0.45 -16.20 31.31
N LYS A 235 -0.65 -16.26 32.05
CA LYS A 235 -0.77 -17.06 33.25
C LYS A 235 -1.19 -18.48 32.89
N ILE A 236 -0.35 -19.46 33.18
CA ILE A 236 -0.68 -20.88 33.04
C ILE A 236 -1.22 -21.40 34.38
N ILE A 237 -2.44 -21.95 34.35
CA ILE A 237 -3.11 -22.53 35.53
C ILE A 237 -3.17 -24.05 35.43
N LYS A 238 -3.15 -24.72 36.58
CA LYS A 238 -3.21 -26.18 36.65
C LYS A 238 -4.53 -26.74 36.16
N ASP A 239 -4.50 -27.91 35.51
CA ASP A 239 -5.71 -28.66 35.18
C ASP A 239 -6.16 -29.42 36.44
N THR A 240 -7.19 -28.94 37.12
CA THR A 240 -7.65 -29.48 38.42
C THR A 240 -8.58 -30.69 38.27
N LYS A 241 -8.35 -31.55 37.29
CA LYS A 241 -9.16 -32.75 37.06
C LYS A 241 -8.86 -33.87 38.05
#